data_AF-A0AAW6U4A2-F1
#
_entry.id   AF-A0AAW6U4A2-F1
#
_cell.length_a   1.000
_cell.length_b   1.000
_cell.length_c   1.000
_cell.angle_alpha   90.00
_cell.angle_beta   90.00
_cell.angle_gamma   90.00
#
_symmetry.space_group_name_H-M   'P 1'
#
loop_
_entity.id
_entity.type
_entity.pdbx_description
1 polymer ?
#
loop_
_entity_poly.entity_id
_entity_poly.type
_entity_poly.pdbx_seq_one_letter_code
_entity_poly.pdbx_strand_id
1 'polypeptide(L)'
;MSERKSSMLVPTLAVAGFLAFALTLQAQSGSGGSSRWEYRVLDTRDMIVHPQLTDGQIDAARQVGITAARNIDTEFDRLGAEGWELVSFADRLAVFKRARN
;
A
#
# COMPACT_ATOMS: atom_id res chain seq x y z
N MET A 1 42.62 -26.56 46.69
CA MET A 1 41.53 -26.65 45.68
C MET A 1 40.79 -25.32 45.71
N SER A 2 41.08 -24.41 44.76
CA SER A 2 40.42 -23.11 44.69
C SER A 2 39.17 -23.22 43.82
N GLU A 3 38.01 -23.02 44.44
CA GLU A 3 36.71 -23.06 43.79
C GLU A 3 36.56 -21.90 42.81
N ARG A 4 36.20 -22.22 41.57
CA ARG A 4 35.90 -21.25 40.51
C ARG A 4 34.58 -20.53 40.83
N LYS A 5 34.65 -19.41 41.55
CA LYS A 5 33.55 -18.43 41.64
C LYS A 5 33.57 -17.56 40.39
N SER A 6 33.10 -18.12 39.29
CA SER A 6 32.87 -17.37 38.07
C SER A 6 31.61 -17.94 37.43
N SER A 7 30.81 -17.07 36.82
CA SER A 7 29.72 -17.45 35.90
C SER A 7 28.32 -17.66 36.47
N MET A 8 27.77 -16.69 37.22
CA MET A 8 26.30 -16.55 37.31
C MET A 8 25.77 -15.12 37.12
N LEU A 9 26.64 -14.08 37.11
CA LEU A 9 26.23 -12.68 36.92
C LEU A 9 26.18 -12.23 35.45
N VAL A 10 26.84 -12.98 34.55
CA VAL A 10 26.88 -12.66 33.11
C VAL A 10 25.56 -12.99 32.37
N PRO A 11 24.87 -14.12 32.61
CA PRO A 11 23.66 -14.44 31.83
C PRO A 11 22.49 -13.50 32.14
N THR A 12 22.39 -12.94 33.34
CA THR A 12 21.30 -12.03 33.73
C THR A 12 21.36 -10.67 33.04
N LEU A 13 22.55 -10.13 32.80
CA LEU A 13 22.74 -8.90 32.02
C LEU A 13 22.37 -9.08 30.54
N ALA A 14 22.69 -10.23 29.96
CA ALA A 14 22.34 -10.54 28.58
C ALA A 14 20.81 -10.69 28.38
N VAL A 15 20.12 -11.31 29.34
CA VAL A 15 18.66 -11.48 29.30
C VAL A 15 17.91 -10.15 29.46
N ALA A 16 18.39 -9.26 30.34
CA ALA A 16 17.79 -7.93 30.51
C ALA A 16 17.95 -7.04 29.26
N GLY A 17 19.11 -7.11 28.59
CA GLY A 17 19.34 -6.39 27.33
C GLY A 17 18.45 -6.92 26.19
N PHE A 18 18.23 -8.23 26.12
CA PHE A 18 17.38 -8.84 25.10
C PHE A 18 15.89 -8.50 25.28
N LEU A 19 15.41 -8.47 26.52
CA LEU A 19 14.04 -8.03 26.84
C LEU A 19 13.79 -6.55 26.53
N ALA A 20 14.78 -5.68 26.81
CA ALA A 20 14.70 -4.26 26.45
C ALA A 20 14.71 -4.03 24.93
N PHE A 21 15.42 -4.87 24.17
CA PHE A 21 15.42 -4.85 22.71
C PHE A 21 14.08 -5.33 22.11
N ALA A 22 13.50 -6.40 22.67
CA ALA A 22 12.18 -6.89 22.24
C ALA A 22 11.07 -5.86 22.53
N LEU A 23 11.14 -5.16 23.66
CA LEU A 23 10.19 -4.09 24.00
C LEU A 23 10.37 -2.85 23.11
N THR A 24 11.60 -2.50 22.71
CA THR A 24 11.82 -1.39 21.77
C THR A 24 11.40 -1.75 20.33
N LEU A 25 11.57 -3.01 19.90
CA LEU A 25 10.97 -3.51 18.65
C LEU A 25 9.43 -3.50 18.70
N GLN A 26 8.82 -3.89 19.82
CA GLN A 26 7.37 -3.79 19.99
C GLN A 26 6.90 -2.33 20.01
N ALA A 27 7.66 -1.41 20.63
CA ALA A 27 7.33 0.01 20.66
C ALA A 27 7.45 0.67 19.26
N GLN A 28 8.40 0.24 18.42
CA GLN A 28 8.44 0.65 17.01
C GLN A 28 7.31 0.02 16.18
N SER A 29 6.83 -1.17 16.54
CA SER A 29 5.67 -1.79 15.89
C SER A 29 4.30 -1.30 16.42
N GLY A 30 4.29 -0.49 17.49
CA GLY A 30 3.08 -0.11 18.24
C GLY A 30 2.68 1.37 18.15
N SER A 31 3.39 2.20 17.37
CA SER A 31 3.15 3.65 17.34
C SER A 31 3.49 4.28 15.98
N GLY A 32 3.15 3.61 14.88
CA GLY A 32 2.90 4.28 13.62
C GLY A 32 1.42 4.22 13.39
N GLY A 33 0.71 5.36 13.36
CA GLY A 33 -0.67 5.38 12.90
C GLY A 33 -0.69 4.65 11.56
N SER A 34 -1.20 3.41 11.54
CA SER A 34 -1.15 2.58 10.36
C SER A 34 -2.16 3.17 9.40
N SER A 35 -1.75 4.17 8.62
CA SER A 35 -2.46 4.59 7.44
C SER A 35 -2.52 3.36 6.55
N ARG A 36 -3.59 2.60 6.71
CA ARG A 36 -3.82 1.40 5.93
C ARG A 36 -4.02 1.90 4.52
N TRP A 37 -3.15 1.55 3.59
CA TRP A 37 -3.26 2.02 2.22
C TRP A 37 -4.26 1.14 1.47
N GLU A 38 -5.23 1.76 0.81
CA GLU A 38 -6.00 1.13 -0.26
C GLU A 38 -5.24 1.26 -1.56
N TYR A 39 -5.18 0.19 -2.33
CA TYR A 39 -4.57 0.18 -3.66
C TYR A 39 -5.62 -0.12 -4.70
N ARG A 40 -5.58 0.61 -5.82
CA ARG A 40 -6.39 0.37 -7.00
C ARG A 40 -5.45 0.17 -8.18
N VAL A 41 -5.61 -0.97 -8.86
CA VAL A 41 -4.87 -1.26 -10.09
C VAL A 41 -5.82 -1.06 -11.25
N LEU A 42 -5.41 -0.25 -12.21
CA LEU A 42 -6.11 0.01 -13.45
C LEU A 42 -5.30 -0.63 -14.57
N ASP A 43 -5.84 -1.68 -15.18
CA ASP A 43 -5.29 -2.26 -16.40
C ASP A 43 -5.84 -1.49 -17.60
N THR A 44 -4.96 -0.84 -18.36
CA THR A 44 -5.34 -0.11 -19.56
C THR A 44 -5.70 -1.04 -20.72
N ARG A 45 -5.56 -2.37 -20.59
CA ARG A 45 -6.14 -3.36 -21.52
C ARG A 45 -7.66 -3.43 -21.41
N ASP A 46 -8.17 -3.26 -20.20
CA ASP A 46 -9.61 -3.20 -19.94
C ASP A 46 -10.14 -1.77 -20.13
N MET A 47 -9.30 -0.87 -20.67
CA MET A 47 -9.71 0.48 -21.04
C MET A 47 -9.93 0.63 -22.54
N ILE A 48 -11.09 1.18 -22.89
CA ILE A 48 -11.38 1.64 -24.25
C ILE A 48 -11.29 3.16 -24.27
N VAL A 49 -10.23 3.68 -24.88
CA VAL A 49 -10.08 5.11 -25.15
C VAL A 49 -10.64 5.37 -26.55
N HIS A 50 -11.78 6.06 -26.63
CA HIS A 50 -12.39 6.37 -27.93
C HIS A 50 -13.02 7.78 -27.95
N PRO A 51 -12.60 8.66 -28.87
CA PRO A 51 -13.10 10.04 -28.93
C PRO A 51 -14.55 10.17 -29.42
N GLN A 52 -15.18 9.06 -29.81
CA GLN A 52 -16.51 9.02 -30.44
C GLN A 52 -17.54 8.19 -29.64
N LEU A 53 -17.17 7.65 -28.48
CA LEU A 53 -18.14 6.93 -27.64
C LEU A 53 -19.12 7.92 -26.99
N THR A 54 -20.40 7.63 -27.13
CA THR A 54 -21.47 8.33 -26.41
C THR A 54 -21.49 7.93 -24.93
N ASP A 55 -22.07 8.76 -24.06
CA ASP A 55 -22.10 8.49 -22.61
C ASP A 55 -22.83 7.19 -22.28
N GLY A 56 -23.93 6.88 -22.99
CA GLY A 56 -24.64 5.61 -22.82
C GLY A 56 -23.81 4.38 -23.19
N GLN A 57 -22.88 4.50 -24.15
CA GLN A 57 -21.98 3.39 -24.49
C GLN A 57 -20.85 3.23 -23.46
N ILE A 58 -20.40 4.33 -22.86
CA ILE A 58 -19.45 4.30 -21.74
C ILE A 58 -20.08 3.60 -20.53
N ASP A 59 -21.34 3.92 -20.22
CA ASP A 59 -22.06 3.29 -19.12
C ASP A 59 -22.33 1.80 -19.39
N ALA A 60 -22.67 1.43 -20.62
CA ALA A 60 -22.82 0.03 -21.03
C ALA A 60 -21.50 -0.75 -20.90
N ALA A 61 -20.36 -0.15 -21.28
CA ALA A 61 -19.05 -0.75 -21.11
C ALA A 61 -18.72 -0.96 -19.61
N ARG A 62 -19.04 0.02 -18.76
CA ARG A 62 -18.84 -0.08 -17.30
C ARG A 62 -19.63 -1.23 -16.68
N GLN A 63 -20.85 -1.49 -17.16
CA GLN A 63 -21.68 -2.59 -16.67
C GLN A 63 -21.07 -3.98 -16.93
N VAL A 64 -20.27 -4.12 -17.99
CA VAL A 64 -19.54 -5.36 -18.30
C VAL A 64 -18.11 -5.38 -17.75
N GLY A 65 -17.77 -4.42 -16.88
CA GLY A 65 -16.45 -4.32 -16.24
C GLY A 65 -15.37 -3.64 -17.08
N ILE A 66 -15.72 -3.09 -18.24
CA ILE A 66 -14.78 -2.38 -19.12
C ILE A 66 -14.76 -0.89 -18.74
N THR A 67 -13.56 -0.35 -18.52
CA THR A 67 -13.39 1.07 -18.19
C THR A 67 -13.28 1.89 -19.48
N ALA A 68 -14.40 2.34 -20.02
CA ALA A 68 -14.39 3.23 -21.19
C ALA A 68 -14.25 4.70 -20.79
N ALA A 69 -13.40 5.45 -21.51
CA ALA A 69 -13.21 6.89 -21.29
C ALA A 69 -12.93 7.63 -22.62
N ARG A 70 -13.29 8.92 -22.68
CA ARG A 70 -13.01 9.76 -23.86
C ARG A 70 -11.56 10.25 -23.89
N ASN A 71 -10.92 10.38 -22.74
CA ASN A 71 -9.49 10.63 -22.57
C ASN A 71 -9.00 9.87 -21.31
N ILE A 72 -7.80 9.29 -21.36
CA ILE A 72 -7.16 8.64 -20.22
C ILE A 72 -6.88 9.64 -19.08
N ASP A 73 -6.56 10.89 -19.44
CA ASP A 73 -6.32 11.97 -18.47
C ASP A 73 -7.56 12.19 -17.61
N THR A 74 -8.76 12.10 -18.20
CA THR A 74 -10.02 12.26 -17.46
C THR A 74 -10.20 11.20 -16.38
N GLU A 75 -9.76 9.96 -16.62
CA GLU A 75 -9.85 8.90 -15.63
C GLU A 75 -8.81 9.09 -14.52
N PHE A 76 -7.62 9.59 -14.87
CA PHE A 76 -6.58 9.91 -13.90
C PHE A 76 -6.97 11.11 -13.03
N ASP A 77 -7.55 12.15 -13.64
CA ASP A 77 -8.09 13.32 -12.95
C ASP A 77 -9.24 12.93 -12.02
N ARG A 78 -10.14 12.04 -12.46
CA ARG A 78 -11.22 11.48 -11.64
C ARG A 78 -10.67 10.76 -10.40
N LEU A 79 -9.66 9.91 -10.59
CA LEU A 79 -8.99 9.19 -9.50
C LEU A 79 -8.26 10.17 -8.57
N GLY A 80 -7.57 11.17 -9.11
CA GLY A 80 -6.95 12.25 -8.33
C GLY A 80 -7.96 13.01 -7.48
N ALA A 81 -9.12 13.36 -8.05
CA ALA A 81 -10.22 14.03 -7.35
C ALA A 81 -10.85 13.14 -6.25
N GLU A 82 -10.87 11.82 -6.43
CA GLU A 82 -11.26 10.82 -5.42
C GLU A 82 -10.19 10.60 -4.33
N GLY A 83 -9.06 11.31 -4.40
CA GLY A 83 -7.94 11.24 -3.45
C GLY A 83 -6.96 10.09 -3.71
N TRP A 84 -7.00 9.47 -4.89
CA TRP A 84 -6.04 8.45 -5.29
C TRP A 84 -4.77 9.08 -5.83
N GLU A 85 -3.62 8.65 -5.32
CA GLU A 85 -2.29 9.07 -5.75
C GLU A 85 -1.70 8.01 -6.71
N LEU A 86 -1.25 8.43 -7.90
CA LEU A 86 -0.56 7.56 -8.84
C LEU A 86 0.84 7.20 -8.31
N VAL A 87 1.10 5.90 -8.12
CA VAL A 87 2.35 5.39 -7.55
C VAL A 87 3.26 4.82 -8.62
N SER A 88 2.69 4.15 -9.62
CA SER A 88 3.43 3.49 -10.69
C SER A 88 2.59 3.41 -11.96
N PHE A 89 3.23 3.60 -13.10
CA PHE A 89 2.66 3.33 -14.41
C PHE A 89 3.68 2.56 -15.25
N ALA A 90 3.38 1.29 -15.55
CA ALA A 90 4.27 0.43 -16.33
C ALA A 90 3.46 -0.61 -17.11
N ASP A 91 3.89 -0.92 -18.34
CA ASP A 91 3.36 -2.03 -19.13
C ASP A 91 1.82 -2.12 -19.21
N ARG A 92 1.14 -0.97 -19.32
CA ARG A 92 -0.34 -0.84 -19.34
C ARG A 92 -1.04 -1.01 -18.00
N LEU A 93 -0.31 -0.98 -16.88
CA LEU A 93 -0.86 -1.01 -15.54
C LEU A 93 -0.58 0.31 -14.83
N ALA A 94 -1.63 0.98 -14.38
CA ALA A 94 -1.56 2.13 -13.49
C ALA A 94 -1.92 1.68 -12.07
N VAL A 95 -1.03 1.91 -11.11
CA VAL A 95 -1.25 1.58 -9.69
C VAL A 95 -1.45 2.87 -8.93
N PHE A 96 -2.59 2.97 -8.26
CA PHE A 96 -2.94 4.07 -7.40
C PHE A 96 -3.01 3.62 -5.94
N LYS A 97 -2.66 4.52 -5.02
CA LYS A 97 -2.84 4.31 -3.57
C LYS A 97 -3.69 5.44 -2.97
N ARG A 98 -4.38 5.16 -1.88
CA ARG A 98 -5.09 6.16 -1.07
C ARG A 98 -5.06 5.76 0.40
N ALA A 99 -5.01 6.74 1.30
CA ALA A 99 -5.14 6.45 2.73
C ALA A 99 -6.56 5.93 3.02
N ARG A 100 -6.66 4.78 3.69
CA ARG A 100 -7.93 4.25 4.19
C ARG A 100 -8.26 5.01 5.48
N ASN A 101 -9.28 5.86 5.40
CA ASN A 101 -9.89 6.49 6.56
C ASN A 101 -10.62 5.46 7.43
#